data_AF-A0A3N5V0J8-F1
#
_entry.id   AF-A0A3N5V0J8-F1
#
_cell.length_a   1.000
_cell.length_b   1.000
_cell.length_c   1.000
_cell.angle_alpha   90.00
_cell.angle_beta   90.00
_cell.angle_gamma   90.00
#
_symmetry.space_group_name_H-M   'P 1'
#
loop_
_entity.id
_entity.type
_entity.pdbx_description
1 polymer ?
#
loop_
_entity_poly.entity_id
_entity_poly.type
_entity_poly.pdbx_seq_one_letter_code
_entity_poly.pdbx_strand_id
1 'polypeptide(L)'
;LQKQFNDILIKHGVLRMEIFQLTNTDTYDGCTNIFNTVSANQDEEIWIELQSHRDLKRMDEITSEVMKDEIMHAEGPLMKQFMDLVTPGSGMIMGKFTRLKI
;
A
#
# COMPACT_ATOMS: atom_id res chain seq x y z
N LEU A 1 6.85 -10.96 -5.70
CA LEU A 1 6.82 -9.56 -5.25
C LEU A 1 6.10 -9.40 -3.91
N GLN A 2 4.77 -9.56 -3.88
CA GLN A 2 3.95 -9.34 -2.68
C GLN A 2 4.47 -10.01 -1.41
N LYS A 3 4.71 -11.33 -1.45
CA LYS A 3 5.22 -12.06 -0.28
C LYS A 3 6.54 -11.50 0.25
N GLN A 4 7.47 -11.13 -0.63
CA GLN A 4 8.77 -10.58 -0.23
C GLN A 4 8.62 -9.20 0.43
N PHE A 5 7.75 -8.34 -0.11
CA PHE A 5 7.38 -7.07 0.52
C PHE A 5 6.83 -7.29 1.93
N ASN A 6 5.85 -8.20 2.06
CA ASN A 6 5.24 -8.53 3.34
C ASN A 6 6.27 -9.05 4.34
N ASP A 7 7.11 -9.99 3.94
CA ASP A 7 8.11 -10.61 4.81
C ASP A 7 9.11 -9.57 5.33
N ILE A 8 9.55 -8.61 4.49
CA ILE A 8 10.49 -7.56 4.91
C ILE A 8 9.82 -6.54 5.83
N LEU A 9 8.60 -6.09 5.51
CA LEU A 9 7.87 -5.14 6.35
C LEU A 9 7.55 -5.72 7.73
N ILE A 10 7.13 -6.99 7.78
CA ILE A 10 6.90 -7.70 9.04
C ILE A 10 8.21 -7.86 9.82
N LYS A 11 9.33 -8.22 9.15
CA LYS A 11 10.65 -8.31 9.76
C LYS A 11 11.06 -7.00 10.46
N HIS A 12 10.73 -5.85 9.87
CA HIS A 12 11.05 -4.53 10.44
C HIS A 12 10.05 -4.04 11.50
N GLY A 13 8.92 -4.75 11.68
CA GLY A 13 8.01 -4.56 12.81
C GLY A 13 6.60 -4.09 12.46
N VAL A 14 6.20 -4.17 11.18
CA VAL A 14 4.77 -4.09 10.81
C VAL A 14 4.03 -5.26 11.47
N LEU A 15 2.92 -4.99 12.14
CA LEU A 15 2.19 -6.00 12.92
C LEU A 15 1.33 -6.90 12.04
N ARG A 16 0.77 -6.32 10.97
CA ARG A 16 -0.09 -7.01 10.00
C ARG A 16 -0.07 -6.25 8.70
N MET A 17 0.01 -6.99 7.60
CA MET A 17 -0.07 -6.46 6.25
C MET A 17 -1.16 -7.22 5.49
N GLU A 18 -2.09 -6.48 4.93
CA GLU A 18 -3.15 -7.01 4.09
C GLU A 18 -3.16 -6.25 2.77
N ILE A 19 -3.35 -6.99 1.69
CA ILE A 19 -3.48 -6.42 0.35
C ILE A 19 -4.76 -6.97 -0.25
N PHE A 20 -5.61 -6.06 -0.71
CA PHE A 20 -6.88 -6.35 -1.34
C PHE A 20 -6.85 -5.89 -2.78
N GLN A 21 -7.48 -6.64 -3.66
CA GLN A 21 -7.74 -6.23 -5.04
C GLN A 21 -9.21 -5.85 -5.17
N LEU A 22 -9.49 -4.75 -5.85
CA LEU A 22 -10.88 -4.37 -6.15
C LEU A 22 -11.46 -5.36 -7.16
N THR A 23 -12.65 -5.91 -6.88
CA THR A 23 -13.26 -6.98 -7.68
C THR A 23 -14.36 -6.53 -8.63
N ASN A 24 -14.92 -5.34 -8.45
CA ASN A 24 -15.93 -4.75 -9.33
C ASN A 24 -15.94 -3.22 -9.25
N THR A 25 -16.62 -2.60 -10.22
CA THR A 25 -16.81 -1.15 -10.32
C THR A 25 -18.24 -0.71 -9.95
N ASP A 26 -19.03 -1.61 -9.34
CA ASP A 26 -20.39 -1.30 -8.91
C ASP A 26 -20.36 -0.19 -7.86
N THR A 27 -21.33 0.71 -7.94
CA THR A 27 -21.46 1.85 -7.04
C THR A 27 -22.80 1.79 -6.33
N TYR A 28 -22.75 1.76 -4.99
CA TYR A 28 -23.95 1.86 -4.16
C TYR A 28 -24.44 3.31 -4.11
N ASP A 29 -25.75 3.51 -3.97
CA ASP A 29 -26.34 4.84 -3.91
C ASP A 29 -25.73 5.67 -2.75
N GLY A 30 -25.36 6.91 -3.05
CA GLY A 30 -24.64 7.81 -2.13
C GLY A 30 -23.15 7.53 -1.92
N CYS A 31 -22.58 6.49 -2.54
CA CYS A 31 -21.15 6.15 -2.43
C CYS A 31 -20.40 6.51 -3.73
N THR A 32 -19.08 6.74 -3.62
CA THR A 32 -18.17 6.75 -4.79
C THR A 32 -17.34 5.48 -4.79
N ASN A 33 -17.23 4.82 -5.95
CA ASN A 33 -16.31 3.70 -6.10
C ASN A 33 -14.86 4.22 -6.18
N ILE A 34 -13.93 3.50 -5.54
CA ILE A 34 -12.50 3.83 -5.53
C ILE A 34 -11.95 3.91 -6.95
N PHE A 35 -12.43 3.06 -7.87
CA PHE A 35 -12.09 3.09 -9.29
C PHE A 35 -12.21 4.48 -9.91
N ASN A 36 -13.31 5.19 -9.60
CA ASN A 36 -13.53 6.56 -10.06
C ASN A 36 -12.61 7.55 -9.35
N THR A 37 -12.37 7.36 -8.05
CA THR A 37 -11.52 8.25 -7.25
C THR A 37 -10.07 8.25 -7.72
N VAL A 38 -9.54 7.08 -8.13
CA VAL A 38 -8.18 6.98 -8.68
C VAL A 38 -8.13 7.20 -10.20
N SER A 39 -9.29 7.48 -10.83
CA SER A 39 -9.41 7.63 -12.29
C SER A 39 -8.85 6.43 -13.08
N ALA A 40 -9.05 5.22 -12.57
CA ALA A 40 -8.58 4.00 -13.23
C ALA A 40 -9.39 3.71 -14.51
N ASN A 41 -8.77 2.99 -15.43
CA ASN A 41 -9.41 2.43 -16.62
C ASN A 41 -9.71 0.94 -16.45
N GLN A 42 -10.50 0.37 -17.36
CA GLN A 42 -11.02 -1.01 -17.23
C GLN A 42 -9.94 -2.10 -17.30
N ASP A 43 -8.77 -1.79 -17.87
CA ASP A 43 -7.64 -2.69 -17.99
C ASP A 43 -6.68 -2.59 -16.80
N GLU A 44 -6.95 -1.68 -15.86
CA GLU A 44 -6.13 -1.48 -14.66
C GLU A 44 -6.66 -2.24 -13.44
N GLU A 45 -5.73 -2.80 -12.68
CA GLU A 45 -6.01 -3.36 -11.37
C GLU A 45 -5.77 -2.32 -10.27
N ILE A 46 -6.65 -2.29 -9.28
CA ILE A 46 -6.49 -1.44 -8.09
C ILE A 46 -6.16 -2.33 -6.91
N TRP A 47 -5.01 -2.07 -6.29
CA TRP A 47 -4.56 -2.73 -5.07
C TRP A 47 -4.68 -1.77 -3.88
N ILE A 48 -5.21 -2.28 -2.77
CA ILE A 48 -5.37 -1.56 -1.51
C ILE A 48 -4.50 -2.26 -0.49
N GLU A 49 -3.54 -1.54 0.08
CA GLU A 49 -2.66 -2.04 1.12
C GLU A 49 -3.04 -1.45 2.49
N LEU A 50 -3.24 -2.31 3.48
CA LEU A 50 -3.41 -1.93 4.88
C LEU A 50 -2.25 -2.47 5.72
N GLN A 51 -1.47 -1.55 6.28
CA GLN A 51 -0.43 -1.87 7.25
C GLN A 51 -0.88 -1.48 8.66
N SER A 52 -0.77 -2.42 9.60
CA SER A 52 -1.06 -2.19 11.01
C SER A 52 0.22 -1.97 11.79
N HIS A 53 0.27 -0.86 12.52
CA HIS A 53 1.38 -0.51 13.41
C HIS A 53 0.85 -0.29 14.82
N ARG A 54 1.76 -0.36 15.80
CA ARG A 54 1.42 -0.14 17.21
C ARG A 54 0.87 1.27 17.45
N ASP A 55 1.55 2.26 16.88
CA ASP A 55 1.23 3.68 16.95
C ASP A 55 1.94 4.42 15.80
N LEU A 56 1.61 5.70 15.61
CA LEU A 56 2.16 6.52 14.53
C LEU A 56 3.68 6.69 14.63
N LYS A 57 4.22 6.83 15.85
CA LYS A 57 5.65 6.95 16.07
C LYS A 57 6.37 5.69 15.58
N ARG A 58 5.86 4.52 15.94
CA ARG A 58 6.43 3.24 15.53
C ARG A 58 6.34 3.04 14.03
N MET A 59 5.26 3.50 13.40
CA MET A 59 5.13 3.48 11.94
C MET A 59 6.22 4.34 11.27
N ASP A 60 6.44 5.59 11.71
CA ASP A 60 7.47 6.46 11.11
C ASP A 60 8.89 5.89 11.31
N GLU A 61 9.17 5.30 12.47
CA GLU A 61 10.44 4.59 12.73
C GLU A 61 10.63 3.40 11.78
N ILE A 62 9.60 2.57 11.58
CA ILE A 62 9.65 1.42 10.68
C ILE A 62 9.87 1.87 9.25
N THR A 63 9.12 2.88 8.77
CA THR A 63 9.29 3.42 7.41
C THR A 63 10.73 3.89 7.19
N SER A 64 11.29 4.61 8.16
CA SER A 64 12.67 5.10 8.09
C SER A 64 13.70 3.97 8.06
N GLU A 65 13.44 2.87 8.77
CA GLU A 65 14.35 1.72 8.80
C GLU A 65 14.25 0.86 7.54
N VAL A 66 13.04 0.62 7.05
CA VAL A 66 12.80 -0.09 5.78
C VAL A 66 13.46 0.65 4.61
N MET A 67 13.48 1.98 4.62
CA MET A 67 14.15 2.78 3.60
C MET A 67 15.69 2.63 3.60
N LYS A 68 16.29 2.05 4.64
CA LYS A 68 17.73 1.74 4.68
C LYS A 68 18.04 0.32 4.23
N ASP A 69 17.02 -0.53 4.06
CA ASP A 69 17.20 -1.91 3.63
C ASP A 69 17.70 -1.95 2.19
N GLU A 70 18.76 -2.72 1.94
CA GLU A 70 19.44 -2.79 0.64
C GLU A 70 18.52 -3.19 -0.51
N ILE A 71 17.41 -3.87 -0.21
CA ILE A 71 16.47 -4.37 -1.22
C ILE A 71 15.26 -3.44 -1.35
N MET A 72 14.82 -2.80 -0.25
CA MET A 72 13.56 -2.03 -0.16
C MET A 72 13.72 -0.51 -0.18
N HIS A 73 14.94 0.03 -0.12
CA HIS A 73 15.16 1.46 -0.28
C HIS A 73 14.60 1.98 -1.61
N ALA A 74 14.49 3.32 -1.76
CA ALA A 74 13.83 3.95 -2.91
C ALA A 74 14.41 3.53 -4.28
N GLU A 75 15.70 3.22 -4.35
CA GLU A 75 16.39 2.74 -5.55
C GLU A 75 16.64 1.22 -5.55
N GLY A 76 16.16 0.54 -4.52
CA GLY A 76 16.34 -0.88 -4.30
C GLY A 76 15.62 -1.72 -5.35
N PRO A 77 16.13 -2.92 -5.66
CA PRO A 77 15.58 -3.76 -6.72
C PRO A 77 14.11 -4.11 -6.49
N LEU A 78 13.68 -4.31 -5.24
CA LEU A 78 12.31 -4.68 -4.93
C LEU A 78 11.36 -3.48 -5.06
N MET A 79 11.80 -2.28 -4.67
CA MET A 79 11.02 -1.06 -4.86
C MET A 79 10.91 -0.68 -6.35
N LYS A 80 11.98 -0.84 -7.13
CA LYS A 80 11.93 -0.64 -8.59
C LYS A 80 10.94 -1.58 -9.26
N GLN A 81 11.00 -2.88 -8.96
CA GLN A 81 10.04 -3.85 -9.48
C GLN A 81 8.59 -3.51 -9.11
N PHE A 82 8.37 -2.93 -7.93
CA PHE A 82 7.04 -2.48 -7.53
C PHE A 82 6.60 -1.25 -8.34
N MET A 83 7.47 -0.26 -8.52
CA MET A 83 7.14 0.93 -9.31
C MET A 83 6.90 0.61 -10.79
N ASP A 84 7.57 -0.41 -11.33
CA ASP A 84 7.34 -0.89 -12.70
C ASP A 84 5.93 -1.49 -12.90
N LEU A 85 5.22 -1.84 -11.82
CA LEU A 85 3.83 -2.29 -11.88
C LEU A 85 2.82 -1.13 -11.85
N VAL A 86 3.24 0.07 -11.44
CA VAL A 86 2.33 1.23 -11.38
C VAL A 86 2.14 1.76 -12.79
N THR A 87 0.88 1.87 -13.23
CA THR A 87 0.56 2.43 -14.54
C THR A 87 1.19 3.81 -14.72
N PRO A 88 1.89 4.07 -15.85
CA PRO A 88 2.45 5.38 -16.14
C PRO A 88 1.41 6.51 -16.05
N GLY A 89 1.73 7.56 -15.30
CA GLY A 89 0.82 8.69 -15.09
C GLY A 89 -0.20 8.48 -13.97
N SER A 90 -0.34 7.27 -13.44
CA SER A 90 -1.10 6.99 -12.23
C SER A 90 -0.25 7.23 -10.98
N GLY A 91 -0.91 7.50 -9.85
CA GLY A 91 -0.27 7.82 -8.59
C GLY A 91 -0.75 6.92 -7.45
N MET A 92 0.11 6.72 -6.45
CA MET A 92 -0.28 6.08 -5.20
C MET A 92 -0.95 7.09 -4.28
N ILE A 93 -2.10 6.73 -3.71
CA ILE A 93 -2.74 7.51 -2.65
C ILE A 93 -2.35 6.89 -1.30
N MET A 94 -1.79 7.70 -0.41
CA MET A 94 -1.36 7.27 0.92
C MET A 94 -2.13 8.03 2.00
N GLY A 95 -2.54 7.32 3.05
CA GLY A 95 -3.22 7.91 4.20
C GLY A 95 -2.83 7.22 5.50
N LYS A 96 -2.86 7.96 6.61
CA LYS A 96 -2.62 7.44 7.96
C LYS A 96 -3.93 7.48 8.75
N PHE A 97 -4.29 6.37 9.38
CA PHE A 97 -5.53 6.24 10.14
C PHE A 97 -5.25 5.89 11.60
N THR A 98 -6.05 6.45 12.51
CA THR A 98 -6.05 6.01 13.91
C THR A 98 -7.20 5.04 14.13
N ARG A 99 -6.91 3.88 14.74
CA ARG A 99 -7.95 2.90 15.10
C ARG A 99 -8.89 3.50 16.14
N LEU A 100 -10.18 3.57 15.83
CA LEU A 100 -11.21 3.97 16.79
C LEU A 100 -11.29 2.95 17.94
N LYS A 101 -11.40 3.44 19.16
CA LYS A 101 -11.70 2.65 20.37
C LYS A 101 -13.19 2.78 20.66
N ILE A 102 -13.98 2.07 19.89
CA ILE A 102 -15.43 1.94 20.08
C ILE A 102 -15.74 0.61 20.74
#